data_AF-E8N2L0-F1
#
_entry.id   AF-E8N2L0-F1
#
_cell.length_a   1.000
_cell.length_b   1.000
_cell.length_c   1.000
_cell.angle_alpha   90.00
_cell.angle_beta   90.00
_cell.angle_gamma   90.00
#
_symmetry.space_group_name_H-M   'P 1'
#
loop_
_entity.id
_entity.type
_entity.pdbx_description
1 polymer ?
#
loop_
_entity_poly.entity_id
_entity_poly.type
_entity_poly.pdbx_seq_one_letter_code
_entity_poly.pdbx_strand_id
1 'polypeptide(L)'
;MPVSIPKLSQWTIFSGKWKVFWLILLLVPYLLYLSFVVMKGQGPIDYETFMDIGNRFLQGVEVYGENSYYPLPYVMIFAFFAALPRPISQILWHLLPVIVSLLISGWNPLILLYAPLFSHFTGGQTALFGLLGLWGYRKTPDPSQAKGGVWLALTFLKPQLAIFPFGYALWTWWKEWQSSRKIPRQAWAWLIAFVAIYLPSFFVTPDWPLRWLENPRPLAERAMSGFLPRTLLYFISWKTIFYWLVWGILAGMLFWLIWRLNGKRISLDLLVLWGFVISPLVHDYDLIQLIPLLEPLLVLLSALLASIPGLLTIILAYEVDKAWYTFTFIAPIILAGWLLYQNKFLRLRKSSPHGEAVR
;
A
#
# COMPACT_ATOMS: atom_id res chain seq x y z
N MET A 1 14.13 20.72 -8.26
CA MET A 1 12.95 21.32 -7.60
C MET A 1 11.70 20.52 -7.99
N PRO A 2 10.92 19.99 -7.05
CA PRO A 2 9.64 19.36 -7.36
C PRO A 2 8.69 20.46 -7.86
N VAL A 3 8.28 20.38 -9.12
CA VAL A 3 7.32 21.31 -9.70
C VAL A 3 5.95 20.99 -9.08
N SER A 4 5.35 21.95 -8.37
CA SER A 4 3.99 21.83 -7.85
C SER A 4 3.02 21.77 -9.03
N ILE A 5 2.57 20.57 -9.37
CA ILE A 5 1.49 20.38 -10.35
C ILE A 5 0.22 21.01 -9.75
N PRO A 6 -0.44 21.96 -10.42
CA PRO A 6 -1.74 22.46 -10.02
C PRO A 6 -2.65 21.27 -9.76
N LYS A 7 -3.08 21.12 -8.51
CA LYS A 7 -4.12 20.16 -8.17
C LYS A 7 -5.37 20.66 -8.87
N LEU A 8 -5.73 20.04 -10.01
CA LEU A 8 -7.13 19.99 -10.45
C LEU A 8 -7.88 19.36 -9.29
N SER A 9 -8.35 20.23 -8.41
CA SER A 9 -8.62 19.85 -7.04
C SER A 9 -9.82 18.92 -7.09
N GLN A 10 -9.72 17.71 -6.52
CA GLN A 10 -10.83 16.75 -6.43
C GLN A 10 -12.11 17.37 -5.86
N TRP A 11 -11.98 18.51 -5.19
CA TRP A 11 -13.02 19.34 -4.61
C TRP A 11 -14.01 19.96 -5.59
N THR A 12 -13.75 19.94 -6.91
CA THR A 12 -14.71 20.52 -7.88
C THR A 12 -15.85 19.57 -8.26
N ILE A 13 -15.75 18.26 -7.97
CA ILE A 13 -16.82 17.30 -8.35
C ILE A 13 -18.01 17.38 -7.40
N PHE A 14 -17.75 17.64 -6.12
CA PHE A 14 -18.81 17.72 -5.12
C PHE A 14 -18.80 19.08 -4.45
N SER A 15 -19.90 19.83 -4.58
CA SER A 15 -20.16 20.93 -3.65
C SER A 15 -20.21 20.38 -2.22
N GLY A 16 -19.93 21.22 -1.22
CA GLY A 16 -19.81 20.77 0.18
C GLY A 16 -21.00 19.93 0.67
N LYS A 17 -22.23 20.26 0.25
CA LYS A 17 -23.44 19.50 0.60
C LYS A 17 -23.49 18.12 -0.05
N TRP A 18 -23.18 18.04 -1.35
CA TRP A 18 -23.16 16.76 -2.06
C TRP A 18 -22.07 15.82 -1.53
N LYS A 19 -20.92 16.38 -1.12
CA LYS A 19 -19.84 15.58 -0.54
C LYS A 19 -20.28 14.85 0.73
N VAL A 20 -20.99 15.55 1.63
CA VAL A 20 -21.51 14.96 2.86
C VAL A 20 -22.58 13.91 2.55
N PHE A 21 -23.49 14.19 1.63
CA PHE A 21 -24.50 13.23 1.19
C PHE A 21 -23.87 11.92 0.69
N TRP A 22 -22.91 12.00 -0.23
CA TRP A 22 -22.22 10.82 -0.77
C TRP A 22 -21.38 10.09 0.28
N LEU A 23 -20.76 10.83 1.20
CA LEU A 23 -20.02 10.24 2.32
C LEU A 23 -20.93 9.40 3.20
N ILE A 24 -22.08 9.94 3.61
CA ILE A 24 -23.07 9.21 4.42
C ILE A 24 -23.56 7.99 3.64
N LEU A 25 -23.99 8.18 2.39
CA LEU A 25 -24.54 7.10 1.57
C LEU A 25 -23.55 5.93 1.42
N LEU A 26 -22.28 6.22 1.16
CA LEU A 26 -21.25 5.20 0.98
C LEU A 26 -20.71 4.62 2.29
N LEU A 27 -20.85 5.31 3.43
CA LEU A 27 -20.49 4.79 4.75
C LEU A 27 -21.55 3.84 5.32
N VAL A 28 -22.82 4.01 4.98
CA VAL A 28 -23.91 3.17 5.52
C VAL A 28 -23.64 1.66 5.36
N PRO A 29 -23.24 1.15 4.18
CA PRO A 29 -22.93 -0.27 4.02
C PRO A 29 -21.80 -0.76 4.94
N TYR A 30 -20.77 0.06 5.16
CA TYR A 30 -19.67 -0.25 6.06
C TYR A 30 -20.16 -0.34 7.51
N LEU A 31 -20.93 0.65 7.96
CA LEU A 31 -21.45 0.69 9.33
C LEU A 31 -22.45 -0.44 9.62
N LEU A 32 -23.30 -0.78 8.65
CA LEU A 32 -24.23 -1.91 8.76
C LEU A 32 -23.47 -3.23 8.86
N TYR A 33 -22.47 -3.46 8.01
CA TYR A 33 -21.64 -4.66 8.07
C TYR A 33 -20.86 -4.75 9.40
N LEU A 34 -20.26 -3.65 9.86
CA LEU A 34 -19.56 -3.63 11.15
C LEU A 34 -20.51 -3.96 12.30
N SER A 35 -21.70 -3.36 12.31
CA SER A 35 -22.70 -3.62 13.34
C SER A 35 -23.10 -5.10 13.33
N PHE A 36 -23.29 -5.69 12.15
CA PHE A 36 -23.57 -7.12 12.00
C PHE A 36 -22.43 -7.99 12.59
N VAL A 37 -21.17 -7.73 12.22
CA VAL A 37 -20.00 -8.47 12.72
C VAL A 37 -19.85 -8.38 14.23
N VAL A 38 -20.02 -7.18 14.80
CA VAL A 38 -19.91 -6.93 16.24
C VAL A 38 -21.05 -7.62 17.00
N MET A 39 -22.29 -7.51 16.52
CA MET A 39 -23.45 -8.15 17.15
C MET A 39 -23.38 -9.68 17.10
N LYS A 40 -22.84 -10.25 16.03
CA LYS A 40 -22.62 -11.69 15.92
C LYS A 40 -21.43 -12.18 16.72
N GLY A 41 -20.54 -11.28 17.15
CA GLY A 41 -19.31 -11.63 17.84
C GLY A 41 -18.36 -12.49 16.99
N GLN A 42 -18.50 -12.45 15.66
CA GLN A 42 -17.70 -13.25 14.72
C GLN A 42 -17.15 -12.33 13.63
N GLY A 43 -15.83 -12.15 13.62
CA GLY A 43 -15.14 -11.38 12.59
C GLY A 43 -14.86 -12.23 11.35
N PRO A 44 -14.41 -11.58 10.27
CA PRO A 44 -13.95 -12.28 9.07
C PRO A 44 -12.66 -13.07 9.32
N ILE A 45 -12.36 -13.99 8.39
CA ILE A 45 -11.28 -14.99 8.54
C ILE A 45 -9.93 -14.35 8.89
N ASP A 46 -9.55 -13.26 8.21
CA ASP A 46 -8.24 -12.66 8.48
C ASP A 46 -8.21 -11.96 9.84
N TYR A 47 -9.30 -11.32 10.28
CA TYR A 47 -9.39 -10.77 11.63
C TYR A 47 -9.19 -11.87 12.67
N GLU A 48 -9.93 -13.00 12.56
CA GLU A 48 -9.78 -14.11 13.51
C GLU A 48 -8.35 -14.68 13.48
N THR A 49 -7.77 -14.83 12.29
CA THR A 49 -6.39 -15.31 12.12
C THR A 49 -5.39 -14.39 12.82
N PHE A 50 -5.51 -13.07 12.65
CA PHE A 50 -4.59 -12.13 13.29
C PHE A 50 -4.78 -12.07 14.80
N MET A 51 -6.03 -12.12 15.29
CA MET A 51 -6.28 -12.15 16.73
C MET A 51 -5.78 -13.44 17.37
N ASP A 52 -5.89 -14.59 16.69
CA ASP A 52 -5.27 -15.85 17.12
C ASP A 52 -3.74 -15.73 17.24
N ILE A 53 -3.07 -15.18 16.21
CA ILE A 53 -1.62 -14.94 16.26
C ILE A 53 -1.26 -14.01 17.45
N GLY A 54 -2.05 -12.97 17.68
CA GLY A 54 -1.90 -12.06 18.82
C GLY A 54 -2.06 -12.76 20.17
N ASN A 55 -3.09 -13.60 20.32
CA ASN A 55 -3.32 -14.39 21.54
C ASN A 55 -2.19 -15.38 21.80
N ARG A 56 -1.69 -16.05 20.76
CA ARG A 56 -0.52 -16.94 20.87
C ARG A 56 0.71 -16.21 21.39
N PHE A 57 0.96 -15.00 20.87
CA PHE A 57 2.03 -14.14 21.38
C PHE A 57 1.83 -13.79 22.86
N LEU A 58 0.62 -13.37 23.26
CA LEU A 58 0.30 -13.04 24.65
C LEU A 58 0.42 -14.23 25.61
N GLN A 59 0.20 -15.45 25.13
CA GLN A 59 0.33 -16.68 25.89
C GLN A 59 1.76 -17.25 25.91
N GLY A 60 2.70 -16.62 25.19
CA GLY A 60 4.08 -17.08 25.09
C GLY A 60 4.24 -18.39 24.30
N VAL A 61 3.32 -18.70 23.40
CA VAL A 61 3.39 -19.87 22.51
C VAL A 61 3.84 -19.49 21.10
N GLU A 62 4.18 -20.49 20.28
CA GLU A 62 4.76 -20.28 18.95
C GLU A 62 3.80 -19.49 18.02
N VAL A 63 4.30 -18.35 17.51
CA VAL A 63 3.52 -17.44 16.67
C VAL A 63 3.70 -17.74 15.19
N TYR A 64 4.82 -18.30 14.77
CA TYR A 64 5.11 -18.59 13.37
C TYR A 64 4.50 -19.91 12.93
N GLY A 65 4.02 -19.96 11.69
CA GLY A 65 3.35 -21.14 11.11
C GLY A 65 2.81 -20.81 9.73
N GLU A 66 2.00 -21.71 9.16
CA GLU A 66 1.51 -21.62 7.76
C GLU A 66 0.85 -20.26 7.42
N ASN A 67 0.13 -19.66 8.38
CA ASN A 67 -0.58 -18.40 8.20
C ASN A 67 0.07 -17.18 8.88
N SER A 68 1.25 -17.36 9.49
CA SER A 68 1.95 -16.32 10.24
C SER A 68 3.34 -16.07 9.67
N TYR A 69 3.40 -15.06 8.81
CA TYR A 69 4.59 -14.65 8.06
C TYR A 69 4.94 -13.18 8.32
N TYR A 70 4.44 -12.61 9.41
CA TYR A 70 4.65 -11.22 9.77
C TYR A 70 5.86 -11.08 10.70
N PRO A 71 6.70 -10.05 10.52
CA PRO A 71 7.80 -9.82 11.45
C PRO A 71 7.24 -9.53 12.84
N LEU A 72 7.99 -9.86 13.89
CA LEU A 72 7.51 -9.79 15.28
C LEU A 72 6.96 -8.41 15.70
N PRO A 73 7.54 -7.26 15.27
CA PRO A 73 6.94 -5.95 15.56
C PRO A 73 5.49 -5.80 15.06
N TYR A 74 5.14 -6.47 13.97
CA TYR A 74 3.78 -6.48 13.43
C TYR A 74 2.87 -7.44 14.21
N VAL A 75 3.40 -8.57 14.68
CA VAL A 75 2.69 -9.48 15.60
C VAL A 75 2.35 -8.78 16.92
N MET A 76 3.23 -7.92 17.43
CA MET A 76 2.95 -7.13 18.64
C MET A 76 1.74 -6.18 18.46
N ILE A 77 1.49 -5.69 17.23
CA ILE A 77 0.27 -4.94 16.92
C ILE A 77 -0.94 -5.86 17.05
N PHE A 78 -0.87 -7.09 16.53
CA PHE A 78 -1.97 -8.06 16.68
C PHE A 78 -2.26 -8.38 18.14
N ALA A 79 -1.21 -8.57 18.95
CA ALA A 79 -1.31 -8.79 20.38
C ALA A 79 -2.02 -7.62 21.10
N PHE A 80 -1.71 -6.38 20.74
CA PHE A 80 -2.42 -5.22 21.27
C PHE A 80 -3.94 -5.31 21.00
N PHE A 81 -4.34 -5.62 19.76
CA PHE A 81 -5.77 -5.75 19.42
C PHE A 81 -6.43 -6.99 20.05
N ALA A 82 -5.69 -8.10 20.19
CA ALA A 82 -6.17 -9.31 20.85
C ALA A 82 -6.44 -9.10 22.35
N ALA A 83 -5.67 -8.22 23.01
CA ALA A 83 -5.86 -7.88 24.41
C ALA A 83 -7.07 -6.96 24.68
N LEU A 84 -7.65 -6.32 23.65
CA LEU A 84 -8.82 -5.46 23.80
C LEU A 84 -10.11 -6.30 23.91
N PRO A 85 -11.16 -5.77 24.58
CA PRO A 85 -12.50 -6.36 24.48
C PRO A 85 -12.91 -6.54 23.02
N ARG A 86 -13.36 -7.74 22.65
CA ARG A 86 -13.62 -8.13 21.26
C ARG A 86 -14.43 -7.10 20.45
N PRO A 87 -15.54 -6.51 20.95
CA PRO A 87 -16.27 -5.48 20.20
C PRO A 87 -15.41 -4.25 19.87
N ILE A 88 -14.58 -3.81 20.82
CA ILE A 88 -13.69 -2.65 20.64
C ILE A 88 -12.61 -3.00 19.61
N SER A 89 -12.01 -4.19 19.73
CA SER A 89 -11.01 -4.68 18.78
C SER A 89 -11.57 -4.72 17.35
N GLN A 90 -12.75 -5.32 17.16
CA GLN A 90 -13.43 -5.38 15.87
C GLN A 90 -13.72 -3.99 15.30
N ILE A 91 -14.30 -3.08 16.09
CA ILE A 91 -14.59 -1.70 15.68
C ILE A 91 -13.34 -0.99 15.20
N LEU A 92 -12.27 -1.00 16.01
CA LEU A 92 -11.03 -0.32 15.67
C LEU A 92 -10.36 -0.96 14.45
N TRP A 93 -10.25 -2.29 14.44
CA TRP A 93 -9.59 -3.03 13.37
C TRP A 93 -10.20 -2.77 12.00
N HIS A 94 -11.53 -2.74 11.92
CA HIS A 94 -12.26 -2.55 10.67
C HIS A 94 -12.35 -1.06 10.29
N LEU A 95 -12.62 -0.15 11.23
CA LEU A 95 -12.82 1.26 10.89
C LEU A 95 -11.53 2.03 10.66
N LEU A 96 -10.41 1.68 11.29
CA LEU A 96 -9.17 2.46 11.17
C LEU A 96 -8.68 2.57 9.71
N PRO A 97 -8.62 1.48 8.89
CA PRO A 97 -8.29 1.60 7.47
C PRO A 97 -9.22 2.53 6.70
N VAL A 98 -10.53 2.51 6.99
CA VAL A 98 -11.55 3.35 6.33
C VAL A 98 -11.35 4.82 6.70
N ILE A 99 -11.23 5.12 7.99
CA ILE A 99 -11.04 6.48 8.50
C ILE A 99 -9.73 7.06 7.96
N VAL A 100 -8.63 6.31 8.03
CA VAL A 100 -7.33 6.77 7.52
C VAL A 100 -7.37 6.99 6.01
N SER A 101 -8.02 6.11 5.25
CA SER A 101 -8.18 6.28 3.79
C SER A 101 -8.98 7.53 3.44
N LEU A 102 -10.05 7.82 4.20
CA LEU A 102 -10.80 9.07 4.08
C LEU A 102 -9.91 10.27 4.42
N LEU A 103 -9.18 10.25 5.53
CA LEU A 103 -8.27 11.35 5.90
C LEU A 103 -7.20 11.61 4.83
N ILE A 104 -6.55 10.56 4.33
CA ILE A 104 -5.53 10.63 3.28
C ILE A 104 -6.09 11.23 1.99
N SER A 105 -7.31 10.83 1.62
CA SER A 105 -8.00 11.34 0.42
C SER A 105 -8.69 12.69 0.63
N GLY A 106 -8.53 13.32 1.80
CA GLY A 106 -9.18 14.61 2.11
C GLY A 106 -10.71 14.48 2.23
N TRP A 107 -11.19 13.38 2.82
CA TRP A 107 -12.58 12.98 2.95
C TRP A 107 -13.31 12.76 1.62
N ASN A 108 -12.61 12.36 0.56
CA ASN A 108 -13.26 12.08 -0.72
C ASN A 108 -14.09 10.79 -0.60
N PRO A 109 -15.44 10.86 -0.70
CA PRO A 109 -16.29 9.71 -0.44
C PRO A 109 -16.10 8.59 -1.46
N LEU A 110 -15.64 8.91 -2.68
CA LEU A 110 -15.40 7.91 -3.72
C LEU A 110 -14.32 6.90 -3.35
N ILE A 111 -13.44 7.19 -2.39
CA ILE A 111 -12.44 6.23 -1.94
C ILE A 111 -13.08 4.96 -1.35
N LEU A 112 -14.30 5.06 -0.83
CA LEU A 112 -15.08 3.94 -0.29
C LEU A 112 -15.53 2.94 -1.37
N LEU A 113 -15.41 3.30 -2.65
CA LEU A 113 -15.66 2.42 -3.79
C LEU A 113 -14.38 1.75 -4.31
N TYR A 114 -13.22 2.01 -3.69
CA TYR A 114 -11.97 1.37 -4.07
C TYR A 114 -11.94 -0.07 -3.56
N ALA A 115 -11.89 -1.07 -4.46
CA ALA A 115 -12.03 -2.48 -4.10
C ALA A 115 -11.03 -2.95 -3.03
N PRO A 116 -9.74 -2.54 -3.06
CA PRO A 116 -8.80 -2.91 -1.99
C PRO A 116 -9.17 -2.36 -0.62
N LEU A 117 -9.80 -1.17 -0.53
CA LEU A 117 -10.30 -0.66 0.74
C LEU A 117 -11.48 -1.48 1.24
N PHE A 118 -12.43 -1.80 0.35
CA PHE A 118 -13.58 -2.62 0.69
C PHE A 118 -13.16 -4.03 1.10
N SER A 119 -12.23 -4.66 0.37
CA SER A 119 -11.65 -5.98 0.71
C SER A 119 -10.93 -5.95 2.05
N HIS A 120 -10.14 -4.90 2.35
CA HIS A 120 -9.56 -4.74 3.68
C HIS A 120 -10.61 -4.71 4.78
N PHE A 121 -11.69 -3.97 4.54
CA PHE A 121 -12.76 -3.83 5.51
C PHE A 121 -13.52 -5.15 5.71
N THR A 122 -14.00 -5.79 4.65
CA THR A 122 -14.81 -7.02 4.76
C THR A 122 -13.99 -8.27 5.04
N GLY A 123 -12.73 -8.32 4.62
CA GLY A 123 -11.80 -9.41 4.94
C GLY A 123 -11.22 -9.29 6.35
N GLY A 124 -11.31 -8.12 6.98
CA GLY A 124 -10.67 -7.85 8.28
C GLY A 124 -9.15 -7.83 8.16
N GLN A 125 -8.65 -7.23 7.10
CA GLN A 125 -7.23 -7.07 6.89
C GLN A 125 -6.77 -5.66 7.20
N THR A 126 -5.53 -5.53 7.69
CA THR A 126 -4.92 -4.24 7.90
C THR A 126 -3.52 -4.16 7.32
N ALA A 127 -3.28 -3.09 6.58
CA ALA A 127 -1.97 -2.60 6.17
C ALA A 127 -1.82 -1.12 6.58
N LEU A 128 -2.52 -0.71 7.63
CA LEU A 128 -2.66 0.67 8.08
C LEU A 128 -1.33 1.40 8.23
N PHE A 129 -0.35 0.74 8.87
CA PHE A 129 0.96 1.34 9.12
C PHE A 129 1.78 1.55 7.85
N GLY A 130 1.71 0.60 6.91
CA GLY A 130 2.26 0.79 5.57
C GLY A 130 1.63 2.01 4.90
N LEU A 131 0.30 2.13 4.99
CA LEU A 131 -0.47 3.15 4.28
C LEU A 131 -0.12 4.55 4.81
N LEU A 132 -0.11 4.69 6.14
CA LEU A 132 0.32 5.90 6.83
C LEU A 132 1.80 6.23 6.54
N GLY A 133 2.68 5.22 6.58
CA GLY A 133 4.10 5.38 6.30
C GLY A 133 4.35 5.91 4.89
N LEU A 134 3.73 5.32 3.88
CA LEU A 134 3.87 5.75 2.49
C LEU A 134 3.26 7.15 2.28
N TRP A 135 2.07 7.39 2.81
CA TRP A 135 1.44 8.71 2.74
C TRP A 135 2.32 9.80 3.37
N GLY A 136 2.78 9.57 4.59
CA GLY A 136 3.59 10.53 5.32
C GLY A 136 4.94 10.78 4.66
N TYR A 137 5.60 9.73 4.16
CA TYR A 137 6.86 9.85 3.42
C TYR A 137 6.65 10.66 2.12
N ARG A 138 5.58 10.39 1.36
CA ARG A 138 5.22 11.15 0.16
C ARG A 138 4.96 12.64 0.45
N LYS A 139 4.48 13.00 1.64
CA LYS A 139 4.31 14.41 2.07
C LYS A 139 5.61 15.06 2.54
N THR A 140 6.61 14.27 2.91
CA THR A 140 7.90 14.76 3.43
C THR A 140 9.10 14.11 2.72
N PRO A 141 9.18 14.15 1.38
CA PRO A 141 10.22 13.43 0.61
C PRO A 141 11.60 14.10 0.70
N ASP A 142 11.68 15.31 1.24
CA ASP A 142 12.91 16.09 1.38
C ASP A 142 13.89 15.40 2.38
N PRO A 143 15.12 15.05 1.96
CA PRO A 143 16.13 14.42 2.81
C PRO A 143 16.52 15.23 4.05
N SER A 144 16.29 16.54 4.06
CA SER A 144 16.57 17.41 5.21
C SER A 144 15.51 17.29 6.32
N GLN A 145 14.34 16.73 6.03
CA GLN A 145 13.22 16.61 6.98
C GLN A 145 13.22 15.27 7.70
N ALA A 146 13.49 15.29 9.00
CA ALA A 146 13.50 14.11 9.86
C ALA A 146 12.17 13.31 9.84
N LYS A 147 11.03 14.01 9.74
CA LYS A 147 9.69 13.38 9.70
C LYS A 147 9.56 12.34 8.59
N GLY A 148 10.18 12.57 7.42
CA GLY A 148 10.15 11.60 6.33
C GLY A 148 10.82 10.28 6.70
N GLY A 149 11.85 10.31 7.53
CA GLY A 149 12.54 9.10 8.00
C GLY A 149 11.67 8.26 8.91
N VAL A 150 10.93 8.91 9.82
CA VAL A 150 9.97 8.26 10.71
C VAL A 150 8.84 7.59 9.91
N TRP A 151 8.25 8.32 8.96
CA TRP A 151 7.23 7.75 8.08
C TRP A 151 7.75 6.58 7.23
N LEU A 152 8.97 6.71 6.71
CA LEU A 152 9.60 5.62 5.96
C LEU A 152 9.82 4.39 6.85
N ALA A 153 10.24 4.56 8.10
CA ALA A 153 10.41 3.45 9.05
C ALA A 153 9.09 2.71 9.32
N LEU A 154 7.95 3.42 9.38
CA LEU A 154 6.65 2.78 9.53
C LEU A 154 6.28 1.87 8.34
N THR A 155 6.80 2.12 7.13
CA THR A 155 6.56 1.21 6.00
C THR A 155 7.22 -0.15 6.19
N PHE A 156 8.29 -0.24 6.98
CA PHE A 156 9.02 -1.50 7.23
C PHE A 156 8.24 -2.49 8.08
N LEU A 157 7.19 -2.07 8.80
CA LEU A 157 6.26 -2.98 9.46
C LEU A 157 5.67 -4.04 8.50
N LYS A 158 5.64 -3.75 7.20
CA LYS A 158 5.50 -4.74 6.12
C LYS A 158 6.70 -4.59 5.14
N PRO A 159 7.82 -5.30 5.35
CA PRO A 159 9.08 -5.03 4.65
C PRO A 159 8.96 -5.04 3.12
N GLN A 160 8.11 -5.91 2.56
CA GLN A 160 7.89 -5.99 1.12
C GLN A 160 7.31 -4.70 0.50
N LEU A 161 6.56 -3.91 1.28
CA LEU A 161 5.99 -2.64 0.83
C LEU A 161 7.00 -1.49 0.93
N ALA A 162 8.03 -1.65 1.77
CA ALA A 162 9.08 -0.66 1.97
C ALA A 162 10.15 -0.67 0.87
N ILE A 163 10.28 -1.76 0.10
CA ILE A 163 11.35 -1.95 -0.91
C ILE A 163 11.49 -0.75 -1.84
N PHE A 164 10.40 -0.34 -2.50
CA PHE A 164 10.45 0.74 -3.48
C PHE A 164 10.56 2.13 -2.84
N PRO A 165 9.77 2.51 -1.82
CA PRO A 165 9.97 3.78 -1.11
C PRO A 165 11.38 3.93 -0.52
N PHE A 166 11.93 2.86 0.05
CA PHE A 166 13.28 2.86 0.62
C PHE A 166 14.35 2.95 -0.46
N GLY A 167 14.21 2.22 -1.57
CA GLY A 167 15.13 2.36 -2.71
C GLY A 167 15.17 3.78 -3.28
N TYR A 168 14.00 4.44 -3.35
CA TYR A 168 13.93 5.86 -3.71
C TYR A 168 14.63 6.75 -2.68
N ALA A 169 14.42 6.50 -1.38
CA ALA A 169 15.07 7.23 -0.29
C ALA A 169 16.60 7.08 -0.31
N LEU A 170 17.11 5.87 -0.50
CA LEU A 170 18.55 5.62 -0.62
C LEU A 170 19.15 6.43 -1.77
N TRP A 171 18.47 6.48 -2.92
CA TRP A 171 18.93 7.27 -4.06
C TRP A 171 18.94 8.78 -3.77
N THR A 172 17.92 9.31 -3.09
CA THR A 172 17.89 10.73 -2.72
C THR A 172 18.91 11.06 -1.63
N TRP A 173 19.09 10.18 -0.65
CA TRP A 173 20.11 10.33 0.39
C TRP A 173 21.51 10.30 -0.18
N TRP A 174 21.77 9.40 -1.12
CA TRP A 174 23.06 9.32 -1.81
C TRP A 174 23.38 10.63 -2.54
N LYS A 175 22.42 11.20 -3.27
CA LYS A 175 22.60 12.49 -3.95
C LYS A 175 22.87 13.63 -2.98
N GLU A 176 22.14 13.68 -1.87
CA GLU A 176 22.32 14.70 -0.84
C GLU A 176 23.68 14.55 -0.12
N TRP A 177 24.12 13.32 0.11
CA TRP A 177 25.45 13.06 0.65
C TRP A 177 26.55 13.45 -0.33
N GLN A 178 26.38 13.20 -1.64
CA GLN A 178 27.35 13.62 -2.65
C GLN A 178 27.51 15.14 -2.71
N SER A 179 26.42 15.90 -2.55
CA SER A 179 26.45 17.37 -2.59
C SER A 179 26.93 18.00 -1.27
N SER A 180 26.47 17.50 -0.13
CA SER A 180 26.71 18.12 1.19
C SER A 180 27.82 17.47 2.01
N ARG A 181 28.24 16.25 1.64
CA ARG A 181 29.12 15.36 2.41
C ARG A 181 28.61 15.02 3.82
N LYS A 182 27.32 15.24 4.07
CA LYS A 182 26.66 14.95 5.36
C LYS A 182 25.59 13.87 5.18
N ILE A 183 25.39 13.05 6.21
CA ILE A 183 24.29 12.09 6.23
C ILE A 183 22.98 12.87 6.40
N PRO A 184 21.96 12.65 5.56
CA PRO A 184 20.69 13.37 5.66
C PRO A 184 19.99 13.14 6.99
N ARG A 185 19.32 14.17 7.52
CA ARG A 185 18.51 14.07 8.76
C ARG A 185 17.42 13.01 8.63
N GLN A 186 16.85 12.86 7.44
CA GLN A 186 15.87 11.83 7.15
C GLN A 186 16.42 10.40 7.33
N ALA A 187 17.69 10.16 6.96
CA ALA A 187 18.34 8.85 7.14
C ALA A 187 18.58 8.52 8.62
N TRP A 188 19.05 9.49 9.41
CA TRP A 188 19.19 9.35 10.86
C TRP A 188 17.86 9.08 11.56
N ALA A 189 16.83 9.86 11.22
CA ALA A 189 15.50 9.68 11.79
C ALA A 189 14.89 8.32 11.41
N TRP A 190 15.12 7.86 10.17
CA TRP A 190 14.73 6.51 9.76
C TRP A 190 15.41 5.45 10.61
N LEU A 191 16.74 5.53 10.78
CA LEU A 191 17.50 4.56 11.58
C LEU A 191 16.99 4.51 13.04
N ILE A 192 16.84 5.66 13.67
CA ILE A 192 16.37 5.75 15.06
C ILE A 192 14.95 5.20 15.19
N ALA A 193 14.03 5.58 14.29
CA ALA A 193 12.65 5.10 14.32
C ALA A 193 12.57 3.59 14.02
N PHE A 194 13.37 3.10 13.07
CA PHE A 194 13.46 1.67 12.76
C PHE A 194 13.93 0.88 13.97
N VAL A 195 15.00 1.32 14.64
CA VAL A 195 15.46 0.72 15.90
C VAL A 195 14.36 0.78 16.95
N ALA A 196 13.68 1.90 17.14
CA ALA A 196 12.61 2.01 18.12
C ALA A 196 11.43 1.05 17.86
N ILE A 197 11.11 0.77 16.59
CA ILE A 197 10.06 -0.18 16.20
C ILE A 197 10.50 -1.64 16.42
N TYR A 198 11.74 -1.98 16.05
CA TYR A 198 12.21 -3.37 16.00
C TYR A 198 12.91 -3.84 17.28
N LEU A 199 13.56 -2.94 18.00
CA LEU A 199 14.33 -3.27 19.21
C LEU A 199 13.48 -3.94 20.30
N PRO A 200 12.23 -3.51 20.59
CA PRO A 200 11.36 -4.20 21.56
C PRO A 200 11.19 -5.69 21.26
N SER A 201 11.10 -6.06 19.98
CA SER A 201 10.95 -7.46 19.57
C SER A 201 12.18 -8.31 19.88
N PHE A 202 13.38 -7.73 19.87
CA PHE A 202 14.61 -8.44 20.30
C PHE A 202 14.66 -8.69 21.81
N PHE A 203 14.01 -7.85 22.62
CA PHE A 203 13.92 -8.10 24.06
C PHE A 203 12.90 -9.19 24.41
N VAL A 204 11.84 -9.34 23.61
CA VAL A 204 10.80 -10.35 23.85
C VAL A 204 11.19 -11.70 23.28
N THR A 205 11.73 -11.75 22.05
CA THR A 205 12.11 -12.99 21.37
C THR A 205 13.37 -12.74 20.55
N PRO A 206 14.58 -12.86 21.13
CA PRO A 206 15.83 -12.44 20.47
C PRO A 206 16.10 -13.09 19.10
N ASP A 207 15.63 -14.32 18.90
CA ASP A 207 15.79 -15.14 17.70
C ASP A 207 14.62 -15.01 16.71
N TRP A 208 13.69 -14.07 16.91
CA TRP A 208 12.53 -13.87 16.03
C TRP A 208 12.88 -13.70 14.54
N PRO A 209 14.00 -13.04 14.12
CA PRO A 209 14.30 -12.94 12.70
C PRO A 209 14.58 -14.30 12.07
N LEU A 210 15.23 -15.21 12.80
CA LEU A 210 15.52 -16.55 12.31
C LEU A 210 14.21 -17.35 12.16
N ARG A 211 13.37 -17.36 13.21
CA ARG A 211 12.07 -18.04 13.17
C ARG A 211 11.16 -17.52 12.06
N TRP A 212 11.17 -16.20 11.84
CA TRP A 212 10.41 -15.57 10.76
C TRP A 212 10.90 -16.00 9.38
N LEU A 213 12.22 -16.07 9.17
CA LEU A 213 12.82 -16.47 7.90
C LEU A 213 12.65 -17.97 7.61
N GLU A 214 12.57 -18.80 8.64
CA GLU A 214 12.28 -20.24 8.55
C GLU A 214 10.83 -20.53 8.15
N ASN A 215 9.93 -19.56 8.33
CA ASN A 215 8.52 -19.65 7.94
C ASN A 215 8.20 -18.66 6.81
N PRO A 216 8.86 -18.79 5.64
CA PRO A 216 8.68 -17.85 4.55
C PRO A 216 7.26 -17.92 4.04
N ARG A 217 6.76 -16.74 3.68
CA ARG A 217 5.43 -16.58 3.10
C ARG A 217 5.30 -17.44 1.83
N PRO A 218 4.24 -18.27 1.69
CA PRO A 218 4.07 -19.06 0.48
C PRO A 218 3.71 -18.13 -0.69
N LEU A 219 4.66 -17.94 -1.61
CA LEU A 219 4.53 -17.04 -2.76
C LEU A 219 3.38 -17.43 -3.72
N ALA A 220 3.00 -18.71 -3.75
CA ALA A 220 2.04 -19.25 -4.71
C ALA A 220 0.66 -19.55 -4.12
N GLU A 221 0.54 -19.65 -2.79
CA GLU A 221 -0.69 -20.11 -2.13
C GLU A 221 -1.65 -18.97 -1.78
N ARG A 222 -1.24 -17.71 -2.00
CA ARG A 222 -2.07 -16.53 -1.72
C ARG A 222 -2.30 -15.67 -2.95
N ALA A 223 -3.34 -14.81 -2.87
CA ALA A 223 -3.76 -13.89 -3.93
C ALA A 223 -2.72 -12.78 -4.17
N MET A 224 -1.66 -13.12 -4.91
CA MET A 224 -0.67 -12.15 -5.39
C MET A 224 -1.34 -11.15 -6.33
N SER A 225 -1.12 -9.84 -6.10
CA SER A 225 -1.66 -8.78 -6.94
C SER A 225 -0.70 -8.26 -8.00
N GLY A 226 0.58 -8.65 -7.95
CA GLY A 226 1.53 -8.30 -8.98
C GLY A 226 1.11 -8.90 -10.33
N PHE A 227 0.72 -8.05 -11.28
CA PHE A 227 0.26 -8.49 -12.60
C PHE A 227 1.26 -9.36 -13.32
N LEU A 228 2.53 -8.93 -13.43
CA LEU A 228 3.56 -9.72 -14.12
C LEU A 228 3.81 -11.06 -13.43
N PRO A 229 4.18 -11.11 -12.14
CA PRO A 229 4.50 -12.37 -11.50
C PRO A 229 3.29 -13.32 -11.43
N ARG A 230 2.06 -12.82 -11.23
CA ARG A 230 0.85 -13.65 -11.22
C ARG A 230 0.51 -14.19 -12.62
N THR A 231 0.62 -13.37 -13.66
CA THR A 231 0.44 -13.83 -15.05
C THR A 231 1.45 -14.92 -15.41
N LEU A 232 2.72 -14.73 -15.04
CA LEU A 232 3.79 -15.69 -15.34
C LEU A 232 3.58 -17.05 -14.67
N LEU A 233 2.97 -17.08 -13.48
CA LEU A 233 2.68 -18.33 -12.76
C LEU A 233 1.73 -19.27 -13.54
N TYR A 234 0.92 -18.75 -14.46
CA TYR A 234 0.08 -19.59 -15.33
C TYR A 234 0.88 -20.38 -16.38
N PHE A 235 2.11 -19.95 -16.66
CA PHE A 235 2.92 -20.50 -17.75
C PHE A 235 4.21 -21.15 -17.24
N ILE A 236 4.78 -20.66 -16.14
CA ILE A 236 6.10 -21.07 -15.65
C ILE A 236 6.05 -21.24 -14.12
N SER A 237 6.56 -22.38 -13.64
CA SER A 237 6.70 -22.63 -12.21
C SER A 237 7.74 -21.71 -11.58
N TRP A 238 7.36 -21.01 -10.51
CA TRP A 238 8.24 -20.12 -9.73
C TRP A 238 9.46 -20.82 -9.11
N LYS A 239 9.41 -22.15 -8.97
CA LYS A 239 10.54 -22.95 -8.47
C LYS A 239 11.70 -23.01 -9.47
N THR A 240 11.50 -22.56 -10.70
CA THR A 240 12.52 -22.59 -11.76
C THR A 240 13.25 -21.26 -11.88
N ILE A 241 14.56 -21.29 -12.13
CA ILE A 241 15.35 -20.09 -12.45
C ILE A 241 14.77 -19.33 -13.66
N PHE A 242 14.16 -20.07 -14.60
CA PHE A 242 13.56 -19.53 -15.81
C PHE A 242 12.42 -18.54 -15.50
N TYR A 243 11.58 -18.83 -14.50
CA TYR A 243 10.54 -17.90 -14.04
C TYR A 243 11.14 -16.54 -13.65
N TRP A 244 12.18 -16.57 -12.82
CA TRP A 244 12.83 -15.36 -12.29
C TRP A 244 13.55 -14.56 -13.37
N LEU A 245 14.17 -15.25 -14.34
CA LEU A 245 14.80 -14.59 -15.50
C LEU A 245 13.77 -13.89 -16.38
N VAL A 246 12.69 -14.58 -16.76
CA VAL A 246 11.62 -13.99 -17.59
C VAL A 246 10.96 -12.82 -16.85
N TRP A 247 10.65 -13.00 -15.56
CA TRP A 247 10.13 -11.95 -14.71
C TRP A 247 11.04 -10.72 -14.68
N GLY A 248 12.35 -10.91 -14.44
CA GLY A 248 13.33 -9.83 -14.37
C GLY A 248 13.44 -9.04 -15.68
N ILE A 249 13.44 -9.75 -16.82
CA ILE A 249 13.44 -9.13 -18.16
C ILE A 249 12.18 -8.29 -18.36
N LEU A 250 10.98 -8.85 -18.10
CA LEU A 250 9.72 -8.13 -18.28
C LEU A 250 9.59 -6.93 -17.34
N ALA A 251 10.02 -7.08 -16.08
CA ALA A 251 10.04 -5.98 -15.11
C ALA A 251 10.98 -4.85 -15.56
N GLY A 252 12.17 -5.18 -16.07
CA GLY A 252 13.13 -4.24 -16.61
C GLY A 252 12.65 -3.54 -17.88
N MET A 253 12.02 -4.28 -18.81
CA MET A 253 11.40 -3.72 -20.01
C MET A 253 10.28 -2.75 -19.66
N LEU A 254 9.40 -3.12 -18.71
CA LEU A 254 8.35 -2.24 -18.22
C LEU A 254 8.95 -0.98 -17.57
N PHE A 255 9.97 -1.14 -16.73
CA PHE A 255 10.66 -0.01 -16.09
C PHE A 255 11.26 0.95 -17.11
N TRP A 256 11.93 0.42 -18.14
CA TRP A 256 12.50 1.22 -19.22
C TRP A 256 11.41 1.98 -19.99
N LEU A 257 10.30 1.33 -20.30
CA LEU A 257 9.16 1.93 -20.99
C LEU A 257 8.57 3.08 -20.18
N ILE A 258 8.24 2.87 -18.91
CA ILE A 258 7.65 3.92 -18.07
C ILE A 258 8.63 5.07 -17.82
N TRP A 259 9.93 4.78 -17.70
CA TRP A 259 10.96 5.81 -17.56
C TRP A 259 11.02 6.68 -18.81
N ARG A 260 10.98 6.08 -20.01
CA ARG A 260 10.91 6.80 -21.29
C ARG A 260 9.64 7.65 -21.40
N LEU A 261 8.48 7.06 -21.11
CA LEU A 261 7.18 7.75 -21.17
C LEU A 261 7.08 8.90 -20.16
N ASN A 262 7.74 8.77 -19.00
CA ASN A 262 7.81 9.82 -17.99
C ASN A 262 8.97 10.81 -18.22
N GLY A 263 9.43 10.97 -19.46
CA GLY A 263 10.45 11.96 -19.83
C GLY A 263 11.81 11.72 -19.16
N LYS A 264 12.19 10.46 -18.95
CA LYS A 264 13.41 10.01 -18.28
C LYS A 264 13.53 10.45 -16.81
N ARG A 265 12.41 10.69 -16.13
CA ARG A 265 12.36 11.03 -14.70
C ARG A 265 11.77 9.88 -13.89
N ILE A 266 12.32 9.65 -12.71
CA ILE A 266 11.81 8.66 -11.74
C ILE A 266 11.30 9.43 -10.53
N SER A 267 10.00 9.34 -10.28
CA SER A 267 9.37 9.81 -9.04
C SER A 267 9.08 8.64 -8.12
N LEU A 268 8.90 8.94 -6.82
CA LEU A 268 8.44 7.97 -5.83
C LEU A 268 7.14 7.28 -6.29
N ASP A 269 6.13 8.07 -6.68
CA ASP A 269 4.82 7.57 -7.11
C ASP A 269 4.93 6.59 -8.28
N LEU A 270 5.81 6.88 -9.27
CA LEU A 270 6.03 5.99 -10.41
C LEU A 270 6.71 4.68 -9.99
N LEU A 271 7.72 4.77 -9.12
CA LEU A 271 8.46 3.61 -8.64
C LEU A 271 7.56 2.69 -7.79
N VAL A 272 6.70 3.27 -6.96
CA VAL A 272 5.70 2.51 -6.18
C VAL A 272 4.71 1.83 -7.12
N LEU A 273 4.10 2.54 -8.06
CA LEU A 273 3.14 1.95 -9.01
C LEU A 273 3.77 0.82 -9.83
N TRP A 274 4.97 1.03 -10.36
CA TRP A 274 5.73 -0.02 -11.04
C TRP A 274 6.00 -1.21 -10.12
N GLY A 275 6.43 -0.94 -8.90
CA GLY A 275 6.69 -1.97 -7.90
C GLY A 275 5.47 -2.84 -7.60
N PHE A 276 4.28 -2.24 -7.52
CA PHE A 276 3.02 -2.97 -7.34
C PHE A 276 2.61 -3.83 -8.55
N VAL A 277 3.05 -3.47 -9.76
CA VAL A 277 2.82 -4.27 -10.98
C VAL A 277 3.75 -5.48 -11.04
N ILE A 278 4.99 -5.32 -10.58
CA ILE A 278 6.06 -6.30 -10.80
C ILE A 278 6.38 -7.14 -9.57
N SER A 279 6.03 -6.71 -8.36
CA SER A 279 6.45 -7.40 -7.14
C SER A 279 5.68 -8.71 -6.91
N PRO A 280 6.36 -9.85 -6.78
CA PRO A 280 5.72 -11.12 -6.41
C PRO A 280 5.30 -11.17 -4.93
N LEU A 281 5.68 -10.16 -4.14
CA LEU A 281 5.45 -10.13 -2.70
C LEU A 281 4.19 -9.34 -2.31
N VAL A 282 3.63 -8.57 -3.24
CA VAL A 282 2.44 -7.73 -3.01
C VAL A 282 1.18 -8.56 -3.23
N HIS A 283 0.27 -8.45 -2.27
CA HIS A 283 -1.01 -9.14 -2.30
C HIS A 283 -2.16 -8.18 -2.64
N ASP A 284 -3.29 -8.73 -3.04
CA ASP A 284 -4.55 -8.03 -3.35
C ASP A 284 -4.89 -6.94 -2.32
N TYR A 285 -4.73 -7.27 -1.05
CA TYR A 285 -5.00 -6.39 0.06
C TYR A 285 -3.95 -5.29 0.25
N ASP A 286 -2.71 -5.51 -0.17
CA ASP A 286 -1.66 -4.50 -0.10
C ASP A 286 -1.94 -3.36 -1.11
N LEU A 287 -2.85 -3.54 -2.07
CA LEU A 287 -3.23 -2.46 -3.00
C LEU A 287 -3.86 -1.25 -2.31
N ILE A 288 -4.33 -1.38 -1.05
CA ILE A 288 -4.77 -0.22 -0.25
C ILE A 288 -3.69 0.86 -0.14
N GLN A 289 -2.41 0.47 -0.23
CA GLN A 289 -1.26 1.37 -0.18
C GLN A 289 -1.22 2.37 -1.35
N LEU A 290 -2.00 2.14 -2.41
CA LEU A 290 -2.06 3.04 -3.56
C LEU A 290 -2.95 4.25 -3.32
N ILE A 291 -3.79 4.25 -2.25
CA ILE A 291 -4.69 5.36 -1.89
C ILE A 291 -4.00 6.74 -1.86
N PRO A 292 -2.79 6.92 -1.28
CA PRO A 292 -2.10 8.20 -1.26
C PRO A 292 -1.74 8.74 -2.64
N LEU A 293 -1.75 7.90 -3.68
CA LEU A 293 -1.46 8.26 -5.07
C LEU A 293 -2.74 8.64 -5.85
N LEU A 294 -3.92 8.35 -5.32
CA LEU A 294 -5.22 8.59 -5.96
C LEU A 294 -5.70 10.05 -5.82
N GLU A 295 -4.79 11.02 -5.73
CA GLU A 295 -5.11 12.45 -5.63
C GLU A 295 -5.54 13.09 -6.98
N PRO A 296 -4.94 12.76 -8.14
CA PRO A 296 -5.44 13.27 -9.41
C PRO A 296 -6.76 12.57 -9.78
N LEU A 297 -7.76 13.33 -10.23
CA LEU A 297 -9.06 12.76 -10.59
C LEU A 297 -8.95 11.62 -11.61
N LEU A 298 -8.13 11.79 -12.67
CA LEU A 298 -7.96 10.74 -13.68
C LEU A 298 -7.43 9.44 -13.06
N VAL A 299 -6.51 9.54 -12.12
CA VAL A 299 -5.89 8.39 -11.44
C VAL A 299 -6.90 7.73 -10.49
N LEU A 300 -7.69 8.53 -9.76
CA LEU A 300 -8.80 8.03 -8.95
C LEU A 300 -9.82 7.28 -9.83
N LEU A 301 -10.29 7.88 -10.93
CA LEU A 301 -11.24 7.22 -11.83
C LEU A 301 -10.68 5.93 -12.42
N SER A 302 -9.41 5.92 -12.83
CA SER A 302 -8.72 4.69 -13.26
C SER A 302 -8.74 3.62 -12.17
N ALA A 303 -8.47 3.99 -10.91
CA ALA A 303 -8.51 3.07 -9.77
C ALA A 303 -9.93 2.53 -9.51
N LEU A 304 -10.96 3.37 -9.61
CA LEU A 304 -12.35 2.96 -9.39
C LEU A 304 -12.87 2.07 -10.52
N LEU A 305 -12.57 2.40 -11.77
CA LEU A 305 -12.93 1.55 -12.92
C LEU A 305 -12.24 0.18 -12.83
N ALA A 306 -10.94 0.16 -12.48
CA ALA A 306 -10.21 -1.08 -12.26
C ALA A 306 -10.71 -1.87 -11.03
N SER A 307 -11.40 -1.20 -10.09
CA SER A 307 -11.98 -1.83 -8.91
C SER A 307 -13.29 -2.56 -9.18
N ILE A 308 -14.01 -2.25 -10.27
CA ILE A 308 -15.32 -2.86 -10.55
C ILE A 308 -15.25 -4.40 -10.59
N PRO A 309 -14.33 -5.03 -11.35
CA PRO A 309 -14.20 -6.49 -11.35
C PRO A 309 -13.80 -7.07 -9.97
N GLY A 310 -13.00 -6.33 -9.21
CA GLY A 310 -12.59 -6.72 -7.85
C GLY A 310 -13.77 -6.70 -6.88
N LEU A 311 -14.63 -5.67 -6.92
CA LEU A 311 -15.86 -5.61 -6.11
C LEU A 311 -16.81 -6.75 -6.46
N LEU A 312 -16.99 -7.04 -7.75
CA LEU A 312 -17.81 -8.18 -8.18
C LEU A 312 -17.24 -9.51 -7.68
N THR A 313 -15.91 -9.65 -7.66
CA THR A 313 -15.24 -10.83 -7.09
C THR A 313 -15.56 -10.97 -5.60
N ILE A 314 -15.43 -9.90 -4.81
CA ILE A 314 -15.73 -9.92 -3.37
C ILE A 314 -17.19 -10.31 -3.11
N ILE A 315 -18.14 -9.82 -3.92
CA ILE A 315 -19.58 -10.02 -3.67
C ILE A 315 -20.08 -11.37 -4.21
N LEU A 316 -19.61 -11.79 -5.39
CA LEU A 316 -20.21 -12.90 -6.15
C LEU A 316 -19.33 -14.15 -6.22
N ALA A 317 -18.02 -14.02 -5.97
CA ALA A 317 -17.05 -15.08 -6.23
C ALA A 317 -15.92 -15.11 -5.18
N TYR A 318 -16.23 -14.76 -3.92
CA TYR A 318 -15.24 -14.65 -2.85
C TYR A 318 -14.46 -15.96 -2.63
N GLU A 319 -15.15 -17.09 -2.70
CA GLU A 319 -14.58 -18.43 -2.51
C GLU A 319 -13.85 -18.97 -3.76
N VAL A 320 -13.83 -18.21 -4.86
CA VAL A 320 -13.22 -18.63 -6.13
C VAL A 320 -11.84 -18.00 -6.26
N ASP A 321 -10.79 -18.70 -5.82
CA ASP A 321 -9.39 -18.23 -5.88
C ASP A 321 -8.97 -17.66 -7.25
N LYS A 322 -9.47 -18.26 -8.34
CA LYS A 322 -9.18 -17.80 -9.71
C LYS A 322 -9.80 -16.43 -10.00
N ALA A 323 -10.94 -16.08 -9.39
CA ALA A 323 -11.60 -14.80 -9.59
C ALA A 323 -10.80 -13.63 -9.00
N TRP A 324 -10.02 -13.87 -7.94
CA TRP A 324 -9.12 -12.88 -7.33
C TRP A 324 -8.01 -12.38 -8.25
N TYR A 325 -7.79 -13.04 -9.40
CA TYR A 325 -6.95 -12.52 -10.47
C TYR A 325 -7.37 -11.11 -10.95
N THR A 326 -8.64 -10.73 -10.77
CA THR A 326 -9.15 -9.39 -11.10
C THR A 326 -8.38 -8.26 -10.39
N PHE A 327 -7.87 -8.48 -9.17
CA PHE A 327 -7.10 -7.47 -8.43
C PHE A 327 -5.76 -7.14 -9.10
N THR A 328 -5.22 -8.06 -9.91
CA THR A 328 -3.94 -7.84 -10.60
C THR A 328 -3.99 -6.70 -11.62
N PHE A 329 -5.18 -6.36 -12.14
CA PHE A 329 -5.35 -5.28 -13.11
C PHE A 329 -5.35 -3.88 -12.48
N ILE A 330 -5.53 -3.77 -11.16
CA ILE A 330 -5.66 -2.47 -10.47
C ILE A 330 -4.38 -1.64 -10.62
N ALA A 331 -3.22 -2.17 -10.22
CA ALA A 331 -1.97 -1.42 -10.29
C ALA A 331 -1.55 -1.02 -11.73
N PRO A 332 -1.62 -1.91 -12.76
CA PRO A 332 -1.35 -1.54 -14.14
C PRO A 332 -2.25 -0.42 -14.68
N ILE A 333 -3.56 -0.46 -14.37
CA ILE A 333 -4.52 0.56 -14.84
C ILE A 333 -4.25 1.90 -14.14
N ILE A 334 -3.95 1.90 -12.84
CA ILE A 334 -3.55 3.11 -12.12
C ILE A 334 -2.25 3.69 -12.69
N LEU A 335 -1.26 2.84 -13.00
CA LEU A 335 -0.01 3.24 -13.64
C LEU A 335 -0.26 3.90 -15.01
N ALA A 336 -1.13 3.31 -15.84
CA ALA A 336 -1.52 3.90 -17.12
C ALA A 336 -2.22 5.26 -16.93
N GLY A 337 -3.19 5.34 -16.00
CA GLY A 337 -3.86 6.60 -15.65
C GLY A 337 -2.90 7.68 -15.17
N TRP A 338 -1.89 7.29 -14.39
CA TRP A 338 -0.82 8.19 -13.93
C TRP A 338 0.02 8.75 -15.09
N LEU A 339 0.47 7.88 -16.01
CA LEU A 339 1.23 8.29 -17.18
C LEU A 339 0.43 9.22 -18.11
N LEU A 340 -0.86 8.92 -18.32
CA LEU A 340 -1.76 9.78 -19.09
C LEU A 340 -1.94 11.16 -18.44
N TYR A 341 -2.11 11.19 -17.11
CA TYR A 341 -2.20 12.43 -16.34
C TYR A 341 -0.95 13.29 -16.51
N GLN A 342 0.24 12.70 -16.34
CA GLN A 342 1.53 13.39 -16.51
C GLN A 342 1.70 13.93 -17.93
N ASN A 343 1.38 13.13 -18.96
CA ASN A 343 1.50 13.54 -20.36
C ASN A 343 0.54 14.68 -20.73
N LYS A 344 -0.71 14.64 -20.28
CA LYS A 344 -1.68 15.74 -20.49
C LYS A 344 -1.17 17.03 -19.86
N PHE A 345 -0.64 16.95 -18.66
CA PHE A 345 -0.09 18.11 -17.95
C PHE A 345 1.14 18.71 -18.67
N LEU A 346 2.05 17.87 -19.13
CA LEU A 346 3.23 18.32 -19.90
C LEU A 346 2.85 19.00 -21.22
N ARG A 347 1.80 18.53 -21.90
CA ARG A 347 1.30 19.17 -23.14
C ARG A 347 0.69 20.54 -22.87
N LEU A 348 -0.17 20.66 -21.86
CA LEU A 348 -0.78 21.94 -21.47
C LEU A 348 0.26 23.00 -21.08
N ARG A 349 1.37 22.58 -20.46
CA ARG A 349 2.48 23.48 -20.14
C ARG A 349 3.21 24.00 -21.38
N LYS A 350 3.41 23.15 -22.39
CA LYS A 350 4.07 23.55 -23.65
C LYS A 350 3.20 24.46 -24.52
N SER A 351 1.89 24.37 -24.42
CA SER A 351 0.94 25.18 -25.20
C SER A 351 0.59 26.53 -24.55
N SER A 352 1.15 26.86 -23.38
CA SER A 352 0.94 28.17 -22.76
C SER A 352 1.85 29.21 -23.41
N PRO A 353 1.30 30.28 -24.03
CA PRO A 353 2.05 31.28 -24.81
C PRO A 353 3.00 32.18 -23.98
N HIS A 354 3.21 31.88 -22.69
CA HIS A 354 4.15 32.61 -21.82
C HIS A 354 5.37 31.77 -21.40
N GLY A 355 5.59 30.61 -22.05
CA GLY A 355 6.68 29.69 -21.73
C GLY A 355 8.04 29.98 -22.35
N GLU A 356 8.21 31.06 -23.13
CA GLU A 356 9.48 31.37 -23.82
C GLU A 356 10.45 32.30 -23.07
N ALA A 357 10.06 32.88 -21.94
CA ALA A 357 10.97 33.70 -21.15
C ALA A 357 11.37 32.98 -19.86
N VAL A 358 12.55 32.33 -19.89
CA VAL A 358 13.54 32.10 -18.82
C VAL A 358 14.29 30.82 -19.20
N ARG A 359 15.39 30.98 -19.93
CA ARG A 359 16.48 30.01 -19.99
C ARG A 359 17.58 30.46 -19.04
#